data_AF-A0A7R8WDI8-F1
#
_entry.id   AF-A0A7R8WDI8-F1
#
_cell.length_a   1.000
_cell.length_b   1.000
_cell.length_c   1.000
_cell.angle_alpha   90.00
_cell.angle_beta   90.00
_cell.angle_gamma   90.00
#
_symmetry.space_group_name_H-M   'P 1'
#
loop_
_entity.id
_entity.type
_entity.pdbx_description
1 polymer ?
#
loop_
_entity_poly.entity_id
_entity_poly.type
_entity_poly.pdbx_seq_one_letter_code
_entity_poly.pdbx_strand_id
1 'polypeptide(L)'
;MPRGRKRERAPSPGLAAISQALKKSRKAVDKKSGGKREKSKGITSSVASNNCVDALCPLFGTSASVFEDSSGPWTCMLNQTNLAFNNNKYYLIQVLKEEGDKYSVWFRWGRVGFKGQTKLESCGKGAAALTKAKTLFEKKFHDKTLNHWEEKENFVKHDRKYELLKMNFGVSSTDDEVDAKTKNDGDDGRRDEKKEVKSKLDERVQELIQKICDINTMRQSMVEMKYDANKAPLGKLTEEQIKAGYLALAEIVKCLEVGKSRSCLVQANNEYYTRIPHFFGMKTPPLIQSSQDVRKELEMLESLAEIEVIVTMLKTLDELEDLHPIDQKYLSLKCSMEPVDPSSDMCQKIVRYISSTHAKTHSLYAMKPLNMFRVEREGEEQRFKDCGNRMLLWHGSRISNWAGILYQGLRVAPEEAPSTGFMFGKGIYFADVSSKSANYCYASRKNNKGLLVLCEVALGKPKVLAHADYEADRLPKTYHSVHGVGKFQSLAENRETLEDGSVIPYGPIDYEFYKTKLGQLKNEPLDLNYNEYVVYNENQIRLRYLVEIEFQFK
;
A
#
# COMPACT_ATOMS: atom_id res chain seq x y z
N MET A 1 39.74 -28.11 1.79
CA MET A 1 39.00 -29.10 0.98
C MET A 1 38.61 -30.21 1.94
N PRO A 2 37.33 -30.58 2.07
CA PRO A 2 36.44 -30.91 0.96
C PRO A 2 35.30 -29.90 0.76
N ARG A 3 34.94 -29.71 -0.51
CA ARG A 3 33.87 -28.83 -0.99
C ARG A 3 32.52 -29.49 -0.72
N GLY A 4 31.73 -28.94 0.21
CA GLY A 4 30.33 -29.29 0.36
C GLY A 4 29.55 -28.87 -0.89
N ARG A 5 28.96 -29.84 -1.60
CA ARG A 5 28.02 -29.59 -2.70
C ARG A 5 26.84 -28.77 -2.18
N LYS A 6 26.67 -27.54 -2.66
CA LYS A 6 25.38 -26.82 -2.58
C LYS A 6 24.35 -27.70 -3.30
N ARG A 7 23.45 -28.35 -2.54
CA ARG A 7 22.21 -28.90 -3.11
C ARG A 7 21.32 -27.70 -3.45
N GLU A 8 21.18 -27.40 -4.73
CA GLU A 8 20.04 -26.61 -5.21
C GLU A 8 18.77 -27.31 -4.73
N ARG A 9 18.03 -26.68 -3.83
CA ARG A 9 16.68 -27.14 -3.46
C ARG A 9 15.79 -26.85 -4.67
N ALA A 10 15.16 -27.88 -5.20
CA ALA A 10 14.17 -27.75 -6.26
C ALA A 10 13.03 -26.80 -5.81
N PRO A 11 12.44 -26.02 -6.73
CA PRO A 11 11.27 -25.21 -6.40
C PRO A 11 10.15 -26.08 -5.81
N SER A 12 9.36 -25.50 -4.90
CA SER A 12 8.24 -26.19 -4.28
C SER A 12 7.32 -26.84 -5.33
N PRO A 13 6.81 -28.06 -5.08
CA PRO A 13 5.99 -28.79 -6.06
C PRO A 13 4.79 -28.00 -6.59
N GLY A 14 4.22 -27.09 -5.78
CA GLY A 14 3.08 -26.24 -6.14
C GLY A 14 3.41 -25.20 -7.21
N LEU A 15 4.49 -24.42 -7.03
CA LEU A 15 4.93 -23.42 -8.02
C LEU A 15 5.41 -24.09 -9.31
N ALA A 16 6.11 -25.23 -9.22
CA ALA A 16 6.60 -25.96 -10.38
C ALA A 16 5.45 -26.55 -11.22
N ALA A 17 4.43 -27.14 -10.58
CA ALA A 17 3.27 -27.71 -11.26
C ALA A 17 2.40 -26.63 -11.92
N ILE A 18 2.20 -25.48 -11.25
CA ILE A 18 1.40 -24.37 -11.79
C ILE A 18 2.19 -23.60 -12.86
N SER A 19 3.49 -23.39 -12.69
CA SER A 19 4.39 -22.82 -13.71
C SER A 19 4.48 -23.72 -14.97
N GLN A 20 4.47 -25.05 -14.81
CA GLN A 20 4.39 -25.98 -15.94
C GLN A 20 3.03 -25.93 -16.65
N ALA A 21 1.92 -25.77 -15.91
CA ALA A 21 0.60 -25.57 -16.50
C ALA A 21 0.54 -24.27 -17.34
N LEU A 22 1.13 -23.18 -16.86
CA LEU A 22 1.27 -21.91 -17.58
C LEU A 22 2.18 -22.01 -18.82
N LYS A 23 3.31 -22.73 -18.74
CA LYS A 23 4.18 -22.98 -19.90
C LYS A 23 3.50 -23.82 -20.98
N LYS A 24 2.59 -24.73 -20.59
CA LYS A 24 1.77 -25.50 -21.53
C LYS A 24 0.66 -24.66 -22.16
N SER A 25 -0.02 -23.80 -21.41
CA SER A 25 -1.04 -22.88 -21.94
C SER A 25 -0.44 -21.82 -22.89
N ARG A 26 0.69 -21.18 -22.51
CA ARG A 26 1.41 -20.23 -23.40
C ARG A 26 1.87 -20.86 -24.72
N LYS A 27 2.35 -22.11 -24.70
CA LYS A 27 2.72 -22.85 -25.93
C LYS A 27 1.52 -23.20 -26.81
N ALA A 28 0.31 -23.30 -26.25
CA ALA A 28 -0.90 -23.54 -27.02
C ALA A 28 -1.39 -22.27 -27.74
N VAL A 29 -1.16 -21.10 -27.15
CA VAL A 29 -1.46 -19.78 -27.73
C VAL A 29 -0.45 -19.40 -28.83
N ASP A 30 0.85 -19.58 -28.59
CA ASP A 30 1.91 -19.27 -29.59
C ASP A 30 1.84 -20.14 -30.86
N LYS A 31 1.20 -21.32 -30.80
CA LYS A 31 0.98 -22.17 -31.98
C LYS A 31 -0.12 -21.64 -32.92
N LYS A 32 -0.91 -20.65 -32.50
CA LYS A 32 -1.99 -20.04 -33.32
C LYS A 32 -1.61 -18.71 -33.98
N SER A 33 -0.44 -18.14 -33.71
CA SER A 33 -0.03 -16.82 -34.23
C SER A 33 1.42 -16.82 -34.75
N GLY A 34 1.70 -17.64 -35.76
CA GLY A 34 2.99 -17.62 -36.46
C GLY A 34 3.07 -16.50 -37.51
N GLY A 35 3.65 -15.34 -37.16
CA GLY A 35 3.99 -14.25 -38.09
C GLY A 35 5.17 -13.42 -37.57
N LYS A 36 6.14 -13.12 -38.45
CA LYS A 36 7.52 -12.65 -38.17
C LYS A 36 7.68 -11.40 -37.29
N ARG A 37 8.75 -11.40 -36.49
CA ARG A 37 9.31 -10.28 -35.70
C ARG A 37 9.92 -9.18 -36.60
N GLU A 38 9.48 -7.94 -36.39
CA GLU A 38 10.26 -6.73 -36.67
C GLU A 38 10.21 -5.76 -35.48
N LYS A 39 11.26 -4.94 -35.35
CA LYS A 39 11.66 -4.14 -34.17
C LYS A 39 10.61 -3.07 -33.78
N SER A 40 10.12 -3.11 -32.55
CA SER A 40 9.19 -2.09 -32.01
C SER A 40 9.91 -0.91 -31.35
N LYS A 41 9.74 0.27 -31.95
CA LYS A 41 9.79 1.59 -31.29
C LYS A 41 8.60 1.72 -30.31
N GLY A 42 8.72 2.65 -29.36
CA GLY A 42 7.86 2.84 -28.19
C GLY A 42 6.37 2.55 -28.37
N ILE A 43 5.84 1.70 -27.49
CA ILE A 43 4.44 1.34 -27.43
C ILE A 43 3.71 2.43 -26.62
N THR A 44 3.04 3.33 -27.32
CA THR A 44 1.84 4.00 -26.79
C THR A 44 0.73 2.96 -26.80
N SER A 45 0.41 2.36 -25.66
CA SER A 45 -0.70 1.43 -25.53
C SER A 45 -2.02 2.20 -25.60
N SER A 46 -2.71 2.09 -26.73
CA SER A 46 -4.12 2.46 -26.86
C SER A 46 -4.96 1.51 -26.00
N VAL A 47 -5.34 1.98 -24.82
CA VAL A 47 -6.24 1.28 -23.88
C VAL A 47 -7.66 1.36 -24.45
N ALA A 48 -8.33 0.22 -24.57
CA ALA A 48 -9.76 0.17 -24.89
C ALA A 48 -10.55 0.82 -23.75
N SER A 49 -11.25 1.92 -24.07
CA SER A 49 -12.03 2.75 -23.16
C SER A 49 -13.28 2.02 -22.65
N ASN A 50 -13.33 1.70 -21.35
CA ASN A 50 -14.57 1.34 -20.66
C ASN A 50 -14.88 2.35 -19.54
N ASN A 51 -15.86 3.21 -19.85
CA ASN A 51 -16.78 4.02 -19.03
C ASN A 51 -16.38 4.44 -17.60
N CYS A 52 -15.91 5.67 -17.47
CA CYS A 52 -15.60 6.30 -16.18
C CYS A 52 -16.52 7.50 -15.87
N VAL A 53 -17.81 7.36 -16.19
CA VAL A 53 -18.82 8.37 -15.81
C VAL A 53 -18.96 8.36 -14.29
N ASP A 54 -19.02 9.53 -13.66
CA ASP A 54 -19.25 9.65 -12.22
C ASP A 54 -20.54 8.93 -11.81
N ALA A 55 -20.49 8.04 -10.81
CA ALA A 55 -21.63 7.21 -10.37
C ALA A 55 -22.87 8.02 -9.92
N LEU A 56 -22.68 9.31 -9.63
CA LEU A 56 -23.75 10.23 -9.25
C LEU A 56 -24.33 11.02 -10.43
N CYS A 57 -23.76 10.85 -11.64
CA CYS A 57 -24.28 11.45 -12.85
C CYS A 57 -25.59 10.74 -13.25
N PRO A 58 -26.65 11.47 -13.63
CA PRO A 58 -27.88 10.86 -14.14
C PRO A 58 -27.69 10.01 -15.41
N LEU A 59 -26.56 10.17 -16.12
CA LEU A 59 -26.22 9.38 -17.29
C LEU A 59 -25.34 8.16 -16.96
N PHE A 60 -25.04 7.91 -15.68
CA PHE A 60 -24.30 6.72 -15.27
C PHE A 60 -25.08 5.45 -15.63
N GLY A 61 -24.38 4.43 -16.13
CA GLY A 61 -25.00 3.18 -16.60
C GLY A 61 -25.77 3.28 -17.92
N THR A 62 -25.77 4.44 -18.58
CA THR A 62 -26.32 4.60 -19.93
C THR A 62 -25.23 4.40 -20.99
N SER A 63 -25.53 4.70 -22.26
CA SER A 63 -24.54 4.76 -23.35
C SER A 63 -23.53 5.91 -23.20
N ALA A 64 -23.64 6.75 -22.16
CA ALA A 64 -22.74 7.87 -21.93
C ALA A 64 -21.34 7.37 -21.52
N SER A 65 -20.32 8.00 -22.08
CA SER A 65 -18.91 7.80 -21.76
C SER A 65 -18.22 9.15 -21.57
N VAL A 66 -17.08 9.17 -20.87
CA VAL A 66 -16.24 10.38 -20.84
C VAL A 66 -15.64 10.59 -22.22
N PHE A 67 -15.80 11.78 -22.78
CA PHE A 67 -15.25 12.13 -24.08
C PHE A 67 -13.71 12.14 -24.03
N GLU A 68 -13.07 11.58 -25.04
CA GLU A 68 -11.63 11.49 -25.17
C GLU A 68 -11.22 11.91 -26.59
N ASP A 69 -10.09 12.62 -26.70
CA ASP A 69 -9.42 12.91 -27.95
C ASP A 69 -7.92 12.61 -27.85
N SER A 70 -7.13 13.06 -28.83
CA SER A 70 -5.68 12.82 -28.85
C SER A 70 -4.92 13.39 -27.64
N SER A 71 -5.52 14.30 -26.86
CA SER A 71 -4.94 14.87 -25.64
C SER A 71 -5.33 14.12 -24.36
N GLY A 72 -6.10 13.03 -24.50
CA GLY A 72 -6.61 12.20 -23.43
C GLY A 72 -8.06 12.53 -23.05
N PRO A 73 -8.54 11.95 -21.93
CA PRO A 73 -9.93 12.08 -21.51
C PRO A 73 -10.23 13.48 -20.95
N TRP A 74 -11.39 14.02 -21.32
CA TRP A 74 -11.86 15.34 -20.90
C TRP A 74 -12.54 15.26 -19.53
N THR A 75 -11.73 15.01 -18.51
CA THR A 75 -12.15 14.96 -17.11
C THR A 75 -11.05 15.46 -16.19
N CYS A 76 -11.44 16.13 -15.09
CA CYS A 76 -10.48 16.53 -14.07
C CYS A 76 -11.09 16.50 -12.68
N MET A 77 -10.26 16.20 -11.68
CA MET A 77 -10.60 16.31 -10.27
C MET A 77 -9.76 17.39 -9.63
N LEU A 78 -10.42 18.42 -9.12
CA LEU A 78 -9.79 19.55 -8.47
C LEU A 78 -10.00 19.49 -6.96
N ASN A 79 -9.00 19.89 -6.18
CA ASN A 79 -9.09 19.96 -4.72
C ASN A 79 -8.56 21.29 -4.18
N GLN A 80 -9.05 21.70 -3.01
CA GLN A 80 -8.65 22.92 -2.34
C GLN A 80 -8.83 22.81 -0.83
N THR A 81 -7.75 23.03 -0.09
CA THR A 81 -7.80 23.15 1.37
C THR A 81 -7.29 24.50 1.83
N ASN A 82 -7.99 25.09 2.81
CA ASN A 82 -7.55 26.26 3.56
C ASN A 82 -8.04 26.16 5.02
N LEU A 83 -7.10 25.89 5.92
CA LEU A 83 -7.34 25.71 7.35
C LEU A 83 -7.95 26.97 8.01
N ALA A 84 -7.48 28.16 7.64
CA ALA A 84 -7.90 29.42 8.27
C ALA A 84 -9.39 29.71 8.07
N PHE A 85 -9.95 29.26 6.94
CA PHE A 85 -11.36 29.45 6.59
C PHE A 85 -12.18 28.16 6.63
N ASN A 86 -11.64 27.07 7.19
CA ASN A 86 -12.25 25.73 7.19
C ASN A 86 -12.75 25.30 5.78
N ASN A 87 -11.98 25.64 4.75
CA ASN A 87 -12.26 25.18 3.40
C ASN A 87 -11.56 23.83 3.19
N ASN A 88 -12.31 22.83 2.76
CA ASN A 88 -11.79 21.56 2.28
C ASN A 88 -12.76 21.09 1.18
N LYS A 89 -12.49 21.50 -0.05
CA LYS A 89 -13.46 21.50 -1.16
C LYS A 89 -12.91 20.79 -2.38
N TYR A 90 -13.78 20.12 -3.11
CA TYR A 90 -13.45 19.44 -4.37
C TYR A 90 -14.35 19.94 -5.50
N TYR A 91 -13.90 19.75 -6.74
CA TYR A 91 -14.65 20.08 -7.95
C TYR A 91 -14.31 19.10 -9.09
N LEU A 92 -15.30 18.29 -9.51
CA LEU A 92 -15.22 17.33 -10.61
C LEU A 92 -15.86 17.94 -11.85
N ILE A 93 -15.19 17.76 -12.98
CA ILE A 93 -15.68 18.14 -14.30
C ILE A 93 -15.50 16.95 -15.25
N GLN A 94 -16.52 16.60 -16.03
CA GLN A 94 -16.47 15.59 -17.08
C GLN A 94 -17.21 16.08 -18.33
N VAL A 95 -16.58 16.01 -19.50
CA VAL A 95 -17.29 16.08 -20.77
C VAL A 95 -17.78 14.67 -21.10
N LEU A 96 -19.09 14.52 -21.33
CA LEU A 96 -19.74 13.25 -21.59
C LEU A 96 -20.22 13.19 -23.04
N LYS A 97 -20.02 12.04 -23.68
CA LYS A 97 -20.51 11.69 -25.01
C LYS A 97 -21.51 10.53 -24.90
N GLU A 98 -22.74 10.75 -25.34
CA GLU A 98 -23.76 9.72 -25.52
C GLU A 98 -23.83 9.27 -27.01
N GLU A 99 -24.58 8.21 -27.30
CA GLU A 99 -24.88 7.79 -28.67
C GLU A 99 -25.50 8.92 -29.52
N GLY A 100 -25.22 8.89 -30.82
CA GLY A 100 -25.69 9.92 -31.76
C GLY A 100 -25.02 11.28 -31.57
N ASP A 101 -23.75 11.28 -31.12
CA ASP A 101 -22.89 12.46 -30.90
C ASP A 101 -23.57 13.56 -30.07
N LYS A 102 -24.26 13.15 -29.01
CA LYS A 102 -24.84 14.06 -28.03
C LYS A 102 -23.82 14.32 -26.93
N TYR A 103 -23.62 15.59 -26.60
CA TYR A 103 -22.60 16.01 -25.64
C TYR A 103 -23.23 16.74 -24.45
N SER A 104 -22.71 16.46 -23.25
CA SER A 104 -23.08 17.14 -22.01
C SER A 104 -21.83 17.41 -21.17
N VAL A 105 -21.88 18.39 -20.27
CA VAL A 105 -20.83 18.60 -19.26
C VAL A 105 -21.40 18.33 -17.88
N TRP A 106 -20.78 17.40 -17.16
CA TRP A 106 -21.11 17.06 -15.80
C TRP A 106 -20.20 17.79 -14.82
N PHE A 107 -20.81 18.36 -13.79
CA PHE A 107 -20.14 19.06 -12.70
C PHE A 107 -20.59 18.48 -11.36
N ARG A 108 -19.65 18.22 -10.46
CA ARG A 108 -19.95 17.86 -9.06
C ARG A 108 -18.97 18.55 -8.12
N TRP A 109 -19.46 19.24 -7.10
CA TRP A 109 -18.61 20.00 -6.19
C TRP A 109 -19.17 20.10 -4.78
N GLY A 110 -18.31 20.34 -3.81
CA GLY A 110 -18.74 20.50 -2.43
C GLY A 110 -17.59 20.32 -1.45
N ARG A 111 -17.93 19.99 -0.20
CA ARG A 111 -16.95 19.66 0.83
C ARG A 111 -16.44 18.22 0.66
N VAL A 112 -15.13 17.99 0.83
CA VAL A 112 -14.51 16.65 0.76
C VAL A 112 -15.22 15.68 1.73
N GLY A 113 -15.41 14.43 1.27
CA GLY A 113 -16.23 13.35 1.87
C GLY A 113 -17.75 13.43 1.74
N PHE A 114 -18.34 14.58 1.38
CA PHE A 114 -19.79 14.70 1.17
C PHE A 114 -20.20 14.65 -0.32
N LYS A 115 -21.42 14.22 -0.62
CA LYS A 115 -21.95 14.13 -2.01
C LYS A 115 -21.79 15.43 -2.82
N GLY A 116 -21.98 16.57 -2.16
CA GLY A 116 -21.92 17.89 -2.79
C GLY A 116 -23.15 18.23 -3.64
N GLN A 117 -23.05 19.33 -4.37
CA GLN A 117 -23.98 19.76 -5.40
C GLN A 117 -23.54 19.21 -6.76
N THR A 118 -24.49 19.08 -7.67
CA THR A 118 -24.29 18.52 -9.01
C THR A 118 -24.99 19.34 -10.08
N LYS A 119 -24.46 19.35 -11.29
CA LYS A 119 -25.11 19.94 -12.47
C LYS A 119 -24.72 19.17 -13.73
N LEU A 120 -25.72 18.71 -14.48
CA LEU A 120 -25.55 18.18 -15.84
C LEU A 120 -26.02 19.23 -16.83
N GLU A 121 -25.14 19.67 -17.73
CA GLU A 121 -25.44 20.70 -18.71
C GLU A 121 -25.40 20.12 -20.13
N SER A 122 -26.58 19.95 -20.74
CA SER A 122 -26.70 19.44 -22.12
C SER A 122 -26.21 20.47 -23.12
N CYS A 123 -25.34 20.04 -24.05
CA CYS A 123 -24.75 20.89 -25.09
C CYS A 123 -25.39 20.68 -26.48
N GLY A 124 -26.25 19.66 -26.63
CA GLY A 124 -26.88 19.31 -27.91
C GLY A 124 -26.16 18.18 -28.64
N LYS A 125 -26.25 18.16 -29.98
CA LYS A 125 -25.68 17.12 -30.85
C LYS A 125 -24.70 17.67 -31.89
N GLY A 126 -23.77 16.83 -32.33
CA GLY A 126 -22.83 17.11 -33.41
C GLY A 126 -21.64 18.00 -33.02
N ALA A 127 -20.85 18.41 -34.02
CA ALA A 127 -19.58 19.12 -33.81
C ALA A 127 -19.73 20.43 -33.03
N ALA A 128 -20.78 21.23 -33.29
CA ALA A 128 -21.04 22.46 -32.56
C ALA A 128 -21.31 22.21 -31.06
N ALA A 129 -21.97 21.11 -30.72
CA ALA A 129 -22.21 20.72 -29.34
C ALA A 129 -20.92 20.27 -28.63
N LEU A 130 -20.03 19.55 -29.32
CA LEU A 130 -18.72 19.21 -28.80
C LEU A 130 -17.89 20.47 -28.50
N THR A 131 -17.82 21.42 -29.44
CA THR A 131 -17.11 22.69 -29.22
C THR A 131 -17.68 23.43 -28.02
N LYS A 132 -19.01 23.54 -27.91
CA LYS A 132 -19.67 24.16 -26.75
C LYS A 132 -19.32 23.45 -25.44
N ALA A 133 -19.31 22.12 -25.42
CA ALA A 133 -18.97 21.33 -24.24
C ALA A 133 -17.51 21.54 -23.81
N LYS A 134 -16.56 21.54 -24.76
CA LYS A 134 -15.14 21.83 -24.52
C LYS A 134 -14.94 23.24 -23.96
N THR A 135 -15.52 24.25 -24.59
CA THR A 135 -15.44 25.64 -24.11
C THR A 135 -16.01 25.79 -22.70
N LEU A 136 -17.13 25.12 -22.40
CA LEU A 136 -17.72 25.15 -21.06
C LEU A 136 -16.83 24.49 -20.00
N PHE A 137 -16.22 23.35 -20.35
CA PHE A 137 -15.22 22.66 -19.53
C PHE A 137 -14.01 23.58 -19.25
N GLU A 138 -13.39 24.12 -20.29
CA GLU A 138 -12.18 24.95 -20.21
C GLU A 138 -12.43 26.23 -19.42
N LYS A 139 -13.56 26.91 -19.70
CA LYS A 139 -13.98 28.08 -18.94
C LYS A 139 -14.10 27.76 -17.46
N LYS A 140 -14.75 26.63 -17.12
CA LYS A 140 -14.90 26.25 -15.72
C LYS A 140 -13.58 25.87 -15.08
N PHE A 141 -12.72 25.14 -15.78
CA PHE A 141 -11.38 24.79 -15.33
C PHE A 141 -10.56 26.06 -15.04
N HIS A 142 -10.51 27.00 -15.98
CA HIS A 142 -9.81 28.27 -15.83
C HIS A 142 -10.38 29.12 -14.69
N ASP A 143 -11.70 29.25 -14.56
CA ASP A 143 -12.33 29.99 -13.45
C ASP A 143 -11.84 29.49 -12.06
N LYS A 144 -11.67 28.18 -11.93
CA LYS A 144 -11.33 27.49 -10.67
C LYS A 144 -9.83 27.43 -10.40
N THR A 145 -9.01 27.41 -11.44
CA THR A 145 -7.55 27.15 -11.34
C THR A 145 -6.68 28.32 -11.77
N LEU A 146 -7.19 29.24 -12.60
CA LEU A 146 -6.43 30.24 -13.36
C LEU A 146 -5.42 29.64 -14.36
N ASN A 147 -5.60 28.38 -14.72
CA ASN A 147 -4.77 27.70 -15.73
C ASN A 147 -5.62 27.40 -16.98
N HIS A 148 -4.96 27.30 -18.13
CA HIS A 148 -5.57 26.82 -19.36
C HIS A 148 -5.52 25.28 -19.41
N TRP A 149 -6.60 24.64 -19.90
CA TRP A 149 -6.67 23.18 -19.96
C TRP A 149 -5.63 22.56 -20.91
N GLU A 150 -5.30 23.26 -22.00
CA GLU A 150 -4.28 22.84 -22.96
C GLU A 150 -2.89 22.77 -22.31
N GLU A 151 -2.64 23.56 -21.27
CA GLU A 151 -1.38 23.63 -20.52
C GLU A 151 -1.43 22.82 -19.20
N LYS A 152 -2.39 21.89 -19.06
CA LYS A 152 -2.59 21.11 -17.82
C LYS A 152 -1.36 20.33 -17.35
N GLU A 153 -0.41 20.04 -18.23
CA GLU A 153 0.86 19.40 -17.87
C GLU A 153 1.85 20.36 -17.20
N ASN A 154 1.73 21.66 -17.45
CA ASN A 154 2.51 22.73 -16.82
C ASN A 154 1.70 23.48 -15.76
N PHE A 155 0.82 22.76 -15.04
CA PHE A 155 -0.09 23.36 -14.07
C PHE A 155 0.64 24.15 -12.98
N VAL A 156 0.22 25.40 -12.75
CA VAL A 156 0.75 26.25 -11.68
C VAL A 156 -0.33 26.50 -10.63
N LYS A 157 -0.03 26.14 -9.38
CA LYS A 157 -0.94 26.41 -8.27
C LYS A 157 -0.97 27.90 -7.92
N HIS A 158 -2.17 28.48 -7.93
CA HIS A 158 -2.40 29.85 -7.45
C HIS A 158 -3.01 29.89 -6.04
N ASP A 159 -2.71 30.96 -5.29
CA ASP A 159 -3.29 31.18 -3.96
C ASP A 159 -4.82 31.21 -4.01
N ARG A 160 -5.47 30.57 -3.03
CA ARG A 160 -6.94 30.44 -2.91
C ARG A 160 -7.67 29.91 -4.16
N LYS A 161 -6.95 29.28 -5.09
CA LYS A 161 -7.54 28.53 -6.22
C LYS A 161 -7.44 27.03 -5.99
N TYR A 162 -8.11 26.26 -6.83
CA TYR A 162 -8.04 24.80 -6.77
C TYR A 162 -6.71 24.29 -7.35
N GLU A 163 -6.27 23.13 -6.89
CA GLU A 163 -5.18 22.31 -7.44
C GLU A 163 -5.79 21.22 -8.33
N LEU A 164 -5.10 20.85 -9.41
CA LEU A 164 -5.42 19.68 -10.21
C LEU A 164 -4.82 18.41 -9.58
N LEU A 165 -5.65 17.41 -9.29
CA LEU A 165 -5.18 16.09 -8.85
C LEU A 165 -4.87 15.21 -10.06
N LYS A 166 -3.69 14.59 -10.06
CA LYS A 166 -3.28 13.61 -11.07
C LYS A 166 -3.94 12.26 -10.76
N MET A 167 -5.05 11.99 -11.44
CA MET A 167 -5.89 10.81 -11.23
C MET A 167 -5.92 9.92 -12.47
N ASN A 168 -5.85 8.60 -12.27
CA ASN A 168 -6.09 7.60 -13.31
C ASN A 168 -7.61 7.43 -13.50
N PHE A 169 -8.21 8.26 -14.36
CA PHE A 169 -9.66 8.19 -14.58
C PHE A 169 -10.10 6.90 -15.28
N GLY A 170 -9.24 6.25 -16.07
CA GLY A 170 -9.49 4.93 -16.70
C GLY A 170 -9.51 3.74 -15.73
N VAL A 171 -9.37 3.99 -14.42
CA VAL A 171 -9.62 2.98 -13.40
C VAL A 171 -11.13 2.93 -13.17
N SER A 172 -11.82 1.97 -13.78
CA SER A 172 -13.04 1.45 -13.13
C SER A 172 -12.61 1.08 -11.72
N SER A 173 -13.16 1.76 -10.72
CA SER A 173 -13.13 1.19 -9.37
C SER A 173 -13.88 -0.12 -9.53
N THR A 174 -13.31 -1.23 -9.09
CA THR A 174 -14.04 -2.53 -9.08
C THR A 174 -15.45 -2.39 -8.49
N ASP A 175 -15.70 -1.37 -7.67
CA ASP A 175 -17.03 -0.94 -7.20
C ASP A 175 -18.07 -0.83 -8.31
N ASP A 176 -17.70 -0.27 -9.46
CA ASP A 176 -18.62 -0.06 -10.58
C ASP A 176 -19.03 -1.40 -11.22
N GLU A 177 -18.25 -2.47 -11.04
CA GLU A 177 -18.57 -3.83 -11.49
C GLU A 177 -19.22 -4.73 -10.41
N VAL A 178 -18.87 -4.56 -9.12
CA VAL A 178 -19.52 -5.36 -8.05
C VAL A 178 -20.95 -4.90 -7.78
N ASP A 179 -21.25 -3.60 -7.85
CA ASP A 179 -22.62 -3.11 -7.66
C ASP A 179 -23.51 -3.32 -8.92
N ALA A 180 -22.92 -3.31 -10.12
CA ALA A 180 -23.65 -3.57 -11.37
C ALA A 180 -24.08 -5.05 -11.51
N LYS A 181 -23.31 -6.00 -10.98
CA LYS A 181 -23.67 -7.43 -10.99
C LYS A 181 -24.75 -7.81 -9.98
N THR A 182 -25.09 -6.93 -9.03
CA THR A 182 -26.04 -7.25 -7.94
C THR A 182 -27.45 -6.66 -8.16
N LYS A 183 -27.73 -6.06 -9.33
CA LYS A 183 -29.04 -5.41 -9.61
C LYS A 183 -29.80 -5.88 -10.86
N ASN A 184 -29.29 -6.85 -11.61
CA ASN A 184 -30.02 -7.50 -12.70
C ASN A 184 -30.21 -9.01 -12.41
N ASP A 185 -30.89 -9.35 -11.31
CA ASP A 185 -31.68 -10.58 -11.27
C ASP A 185 -33.13 -10.22 -11.65
N GLY A 186 -33.26 -9.81 -12.91
CA GLY A 186 -34.52 -9.80 -13.66
C GLY A 186 -34.42 -10.89 -14.70
N ASP A 187 -35.22 -11.92 -14.49
CA ASP A 187 -35.53 -13.06 -15.37
C ASP A 187 -35.37 -12.78 -16.87
N ASP A 188 -34.36 -13.38 -17.51
CA ASP A 188 -34.52 -13.95 -18.85
C ASP A 188 -33.53 -15.12 -19.06
N GLY A 189 -34.07 -16.22 -19.55
CA GLY A 189 -33.45 -17.53 -19.60
C GLY A 189 -32.43 -17.67 -20.73
N ARG A 190 -31.14 -17.77 -20.37
CA ARG A 190 -30.09 -18.64 -20.96
C ARG A 190 -28.75 -18.28 -20.31
N ARG A 191 -28.42 -18.88 -19.17
CA ARG A 191 -27.05 -18.89 -18.65
C ARG A 191 -26.35 -20.10 -19.26
N ASP A 192 -25.41 -19.84 -20.17
CA ASP A 192 -24.38 -20.82 -20.50
C ASP A 192 -23.68 -21.23 -19.21
N GLU A 193 -23.72 -22.53 -18.89
CA GLU A 193 -23.03 -23.13 -17.73
C GLU A 193 -21.51 -22.97 -17.92
N LYS A 194 -20.94 -21.82 -17.51
CA LYS A 194 -19.49 -21.71 -17.29
C LYS A 194 -19.15 -22.69 -16.17
N LYS A 195 -18.52 -23.81 -16.52
CA LYS A 195 -17.98 -24.79 -15.56
C LYS A 195 -17.12 -24.05 -14.53
N GLU A 196 -17.54 -24.07 -13.27
CA GLU A 196 -16.78 -23.52 -12.15
C GLU A 196 -15.43 -24.27 -12.04
N VAL A 197 -14.34 -23.58 -12.40
CA VAL A 197 -12.99 -24.12 -12.24
C VAL A 197 -12.65 -24.08 -10.76
N LYS A 198 -12.60 -25.22 -10.08
CA LYS A 198 -12.20 -25.27 -8.66
C LYS A 198 -10.73 -24.86 -8.48
N SER A 199 -10.46 -24.06 -7.43
CA SER A 199 -9.09 -23.71 -7.01
C SER A 199 -8.29 -24.96 -6.65
N LYS A 200 -6.97 -24.91 -6.93
CA LYS A 200 -6.00 -25.96 -6.55
C LYS A 200 -5.23 -25.64 -5.27
N LEU A 201 -5.52 -24.51 -4.63
CA LEU A 201 -4.80 -24.04 -3.44
C LEU A 201 -5.40 -24.64 -2.16
N ASP A 202 -4.59 -24.76 -1.11
CA ASP A 202 -5.07 -25.09 0.24
C ASP A 202 -6.09 -24.04 0.70
N GLU A 203 -7.17 -24.45 1.36
CA GLU A 203 -8.26 -23.56 1.78
C GLU A 203 -7.75 -22.39 2.64
N ARG A 204 -6.75 -22.62 3.50
CA ARG A 204 -6.15 -21.56 4.33
C ARG A 204 -5.43 -20.52 3.48
N VAL A 205 -4.82 -20.94 2.37
CA VAL A 205 -4.20 -20.01 1.40
C VAL A 205 -5.29 -19.25 0.64
N GLN A 206 -6.37 -19.91 0.24
CA GLN A 206 -7.48 -19.23 -0.42
C GLN A 206 -8.09 -18.14 0.47
N GLU A 207 -8.34 -18.43 1.74
CA GLU A 207 -8.83 -17.47 2.73
C GLU A 207 -7.87 -16.28 2.90
N LEU A 208 -6.57 -16.55 3.02
CA LEU A 208 -5.55 -15.51 3.11
C LEU A 208 -5.56 -14.59 1.89
N ILE A 209 -5.51 -15.17 0.68
CA ILE A 209 -5.51 -14.42 -0.59
C ILE A 209 -6.78 -13.59 -0.74
N GLN A 210 -7.94 -14.18 -0.42
CA GLN A 210 -9.20 -13.47 -0.44
C GLN A 210 -9.18 -12.25 0.49
N LYS A 211 -8.60 -12.40 1.68
CA LYS A 211 -8.51 -11.34 2.69
C LYS A 211 -7.55 -10.21 2.29
N ILE A 212 -6.35 -10.53 1.82
CA ILE A 212 -5.33 -9.51 1.50
C ILE A 212 -5.55 -8.84 0.15
N CYS A 213 -6.30 -9.46 -0.76
CA CYS A 213 -6.67 -8.91 -2.07
C CYS A 213 -8.13 -8.44 -2.13
N ASP A 214 -8.78 -8.21 -0.98
CA ASP A 214 -10.12 -7.62 -0.92
C ASP A 214 -10.07 -6.09 -0.94
N ILE A 215 -10.63 -5.52 -2.01
CA ILE A 215 -10.65 -4.07 -2.24
C ILE A 215 -11.55 -3.36 -1.23
N ASN A 216 -12.59 -4.02 -0.72
CA ASN A 216 -13.45 -3.45 0.32
C ASN A 216 -12.68 -3.28 1.65
N THR A 217 -11.89 -4.28 2.03
CA THR A 217 -10.98 -4.21 3.19
C THR A 217 -9.94 -3.10 3.02
N MET A 218 -9.37 -2.96 1.82
CA MET A 218 -8.47 -1.85 1.50
C MET A 218 -9.17 -0.48 1.64
N ARG A 219 -10.43 -0.37 1.20
CA ARG A 219 -11.22 0.87 1.29
C ARG A 219 -11.53 1.23 2.72
N GLN A 220 -11.96 0.25 3.51
CA GLN A 220 -12.25 0.45 4.92
C GLN A 220 -11.00 0.93 5.67
N SER A 221 -9.82 0.37 5.36
CA SER A 221 -8.54 0.81 5.92
C SER A 221 -8.25 2.28 5.60
N MET A 222 -8.53 2.73 4.36
CA MET A 222 -8.36 4.12 3.96
C MET A 222 -9.32 5.08 4.67
N VAL A 223 -10.57 4.68 4.87
CA VAL A 223 -11.54 5.47 5.64
C VAL A 223 -11.09 5.64 7.10
N GLU A 224 -10.53 4.59 7.71
CA GLU A 224 -9.98 4.66 9.08
C GLU A 224 -8.80 5.63 9.19
N MET A 225 -8.01 5.77 8.12
CA MET A 225 -6.92 6.76 8.02
C MET A 225 -7.43 8.16 7.63
N LYS A 226 -8.75 8.37 7.59
CA LYS A 226 -9.41 9.65 7.22
C LYS A 226 -9.14 10.09 5.77
N TYR A 227 -8.71 9.18 4.91
CA TYR A 227 -8.61 9.41 3.47
C TYR A 227 -10.02 9.37 2.84
N ASP A 228 -10.29 10.25 1.87
CA ASP A 228 -11.57 10.25 1.14
C ASP A 228 -11.59 9.24 -0.01
N ALA A 229 -11.70 7.96 0.35
CA ALA A 229 -11.74 6.85 -0.61
C ALA A 229 -12.97 6.86 -1.54
N ASN A 230 -14.00 7.68 -1.27
CA ASN A 230 -15.17 7.78 -2.15
C ASN A 230 -14.95 8.74 -3.32
N LYS A 231 -14.06 9.74 -3.18
CA LYS A 231 -13.80 10.75 -4.22
C LYS A 231 -12.45 10.64 -4.87
N ALA A 232 -11.48 10.11 -4.15
CA ALA A 232 -10.30 9.53 -4.75
C ALA A 232 -10.35 7.99 -4.54
N PRO A 233 -11.19 7.28 -5.32
CA PRO A 233 -11.24 5.81 -5.28
C PRO A 233 -9.86 5.18 -5.34
N LEU A 234 -9.75 4.02 -4.67
CA LEU A 234 -8.53 3.22 -4.65
C LEU A 234 -8.04 2.96 -6.08
N GLY A 235 -6.73 3.17 -6.29
CA GLY A 235 -6.09 3.02 -7.59
C GLY A 235 -6.35 4.15 -8.59
N LYS A 236 -7.15 5.17 -8.25
CA LYS A 236 -7.23 6.41 -9.05
C LYS A 236 -6.15 7.41 -8.70
N LEU A 237 -5.57 7.37 -7.50
CA LEU A 237 -4.42 8.23 -7.18
C LEU A 237 -3.18 7.68 -7.89
N THR A 238 -2.48 8.53 -8.64
CA THR A 238 -1.26 8.13 -9.37
C THR A 238 -0.04 8.08 -8.45
N GLU A 239 0.99 7.32 -8.84
CA GLU A 239 2.31 7.36 -8.20
C GLU A 239 2.85 8.79 -8.12
N GLU A 240 2.66 9.59 -9.18
CA GLU A 240 3.03 11.00 -9.23
C GLU A 240 2.34 11.82 -8.11
N GLN A 241 1.05 11.61 -7.90
CA GLN A 241 0.29 12.31 -6.86
C GLN A 241 0.70 11.88 -5.44
N ILE A 242 1.02 10.59 -5.23
CA ILE A 242 1.54 10.10 -3.95
C ILE A 242 2.92 10.72 -3.67
N LYS A 243 3.80 10.76 -4.67
CA LYS A 243 5.11 11.44 -4.60
C LYS A 243 4.96 12.94 -4.28
N ALA A 244 4.01 13.63 -4.90
CA ALA A 244 3.69 15.01 -4.59
C ALA A 244 3.20 15.20 -3.13
N GLY A 245 2.53 14.18 -2.58
CA GLY A 245 2.15 14.08 -1.17
C GLY A 245 3.35 14.00 -0.23
N TYR A 246 4.30 13.09 -0.51
CA TYR A 246 5.55 12.99 0.26
C TYR A 246 6.32 14.31 0.27
N LEU A 247 6.47 14.96 -0.89
CA LEU A 247 7.14 16.25 -1.00
C LEU A 247 6.44 17.35 -0.18
N ALA A 248 5.10 17.38 -0.17
CA ALA A 248 4.35 18.34 0.64
C ALA A 248 4.51 18.07 2.14
N LEU A 249 4.52 16.79 2.56
CA LEU A 249 4.76 16.41 3.95
C LEU A 249 6.19 16.76 4.39
N ALA A 250 7.17 16.62 3.50
CA ALA A 250 8.55 17.05 3.75
C ALA A 250 8.66 18.56 3.98
N GLU A 251 7.85 19.39 3.31
CA GLU A 251 7.83 20.83 3.56
C GLU A 251 7.24 21.17 4.93
N ILE A 252 6.23 20.41 5.40
CA ILE A 252 5.72 20.54 6.78
C ILE A 252 6.84 20.30 7.78
N VAL A 253 7.61 19.22 7.62
CA VAL A 253 8.75 18.88 8.48
C VAL A 253 9.77 20.02 8.51
N LYS A 254 10.13 20.59 7.35
CA LYS A 254 11.05 21.75 7.30
C LYS A 254 10.49 22.97 8.05
N CYS A 255 9.18 23.26 7.99
CA CYS A 255 8.62 24.35 8.80
C CYS A 255 8.71 24.03 10.31
N LEU A 256 8.65 22.76 10.73
CA LEU A 256 8.77 22.35 12.14
C LEU A 256 10.21 22.45 12.67
N GLU A 257 11.21 22.07 11.88
CA GLU A 257 12.61 22.07 12.28
C GLU A 257 13.22 23.48 12.39
N VAL A 258 12.88 24.36 11.44
CA VAL A 258 13.52 25.68 11.31
C VAL A 258 12.87 26.74 12.21
N GLY A 259 11.96 26.36 13.11
CA GLY A 259 11.23 27.30 13.97
C GLY A 259 10.49 28.39 13.15
N LYS A 260 10.03 28.04 11.94
CA LYS A 260 9.38 28.99 11.03
C LYS A 260 8.07 29.50 11.63
N SER A 261 7.59 30.65 11.13
CA SER A 261 6.34 31.24 11.58
C SER A 261 5.17 30.26 11.48
N ARG A 262 4.19 30.38 12.39
CA ARG A 262 2.95 29.59 12.35
C ARG A 262 2.23 29.70 10.99
N SER A 263 2.39 30.81 10.29
CA SER A 263 1.85 30.99 8.93
C SER A 263 2.50 30.06 7.89
N CYS A 264 3.82 29.81 7.96
CA CYS A 264 4.51 28.80 7.13
C CYS A 264 3.87 27.43 7.32
N LEU A 265 3.74 27.01 8.57
CA LEU A 265 3.24 25.68 8.91
C LEU A 265 1.79 25.48 8.43
N VAL A 266 0.94 26.50 8.60
CA VAL A 266 -0.45 26.47 8.11
C VAL A 266 -0.48 26.38 6.58
N GLN A 267 0.39 27.10 5.89
CA GLN A 267 0.46 27.05 4.43
C GLN A 267 0.93 25.68 3.92
N ALA A 268 1.98 25.11 4.50
CA ALA A 268 2.45 23.76 4.16
C ALA A 268 1.37 22.70 4.43
N ASN A 269 0.60 22.83 5.52
CA ASN A 269 -0.55 21.97 5.80
C ASN A 269 -1.67 22.12 4.75
N ASN A 270 -1.97 23.36 4.32
CA ASN A 270 -2.94 23.59 3.25
C ASN A 270 -2.52 22.88 1.97
N GLU A 271 -1.24 22.97 1.59
CA GLU A 271 -0.69 22.33 0.40
C GLU A 271 -0.76 20.81 0.48
N TYR A 272 -0.38 20.23 1.62
CA TYR A 272 -0.47 18.79 1.85
C TYR A 272 -1.90 18.26 1.70
N TYR A 273 -2.87 18.83 2.44
CA TYR A 273 -4.27 18.37 2.35
C TYR A 273 -4.95 18.70 1.01
N THR A 274 -4.44 19.70 0.29
CA THR A 274 -4.87 19.98 -1.08
C THR A 274 -4.40 18.89 -2.04
N ARG A 275 -3.16 18.39 -1.88
CA ARG A 275 -2.62 17.30 -2.72
C ARG A 275 -3.14 15.92 -2.32
N ILE A 276 -3.40 15.70 -1.04
CA ILE A 276 -3.85 14.42 -0.49
C ILE A 276 -5.23 14.62 0.15
N PRO A 277 -6.33 14.27 -0.55
CA PRO A 277 -7.67 14.54 -0.07
C PRO A 277 -8.04 13.78 1.20
N HIS A 278 -8.43 14.52 2.24
CA HIS A 278 -8.84 13.97 3.52
C HIS A 278 -10.28 14.31 3.87
N PHE A 279 -10.95 13.38 4.55
CA PHE A 279 -12.28 13.58 5.11
C PHE A 279 -12.23 13.91 6.60
N PHE A 280 -12.49 15.18 6.92
CA PHE A 280 -12.55 15.68 8.31
C PHE A 280 -13.97 15.95 8.82
N GLY A 281 -15.00 15.49 8.11
CA GLY A 281 -16.39 15.89 8.39
C GLY A 281 -16.54 17.42 8.28
N MET A 282 -17.33 18.03 9.17
CA MET A 282 -17.50 19.49 9.22
C MET A 282 -16.44 20.23 10.05
N LYS A 283 -15.50 19.50 10.66
CA LYS A 283 -14.42 20.09 11.46
C LYS A 283 -13.33 20.68 10.57
N THR A 284 -12.64 21.69 11.10
CA THR A 284 -11.43 22.22 10.48
C THR A 284 -10.37 21.12 10.35
N PRO A 285 -9.68 20.99 9.19
CA PRO A 285 -8.54 20.09 9.06
C PRO A 285 -7.54 20.32 10.21
N PRO A 286 -7.07 19.25 10.89
CA PRO A 286 -6.13 19.39 11.99
C PRO A 286 -4.76 19.85 11.50
N LEU A 287 -4.03 20.58 12.33
CA LEU A 287 -2.67 21.00 12.01
C LEU A 287 -1.70 19.86 12.31
N ILE A 288 -0.94 19.40 11.31
CA ILE A 288 0.21 18.51 11.46
C ILE A 288 1.33 19.35 12.05
N GLN A 289 1.65 19.10 13.32
CA GLN A 289 2.57 19.94 14.09
C GLN A 289 3.53 19.17 15.00
N SER A 290 3.53 17.84 14.91
CA SER A 290 4.41 16.97 15.69
C SER A 290 4.94 15.83 14.83
N SER A 291 6.07 15.23 15.23
CA SER A 291 6.63 14.05 14.56
C SER A 291 5.66 12.86 14.57
N GLN A 292 4.76 12.79 15.55
CA GLN A 292 3.72 11.76 15.62
C GLN A 292 2.63 11.96 14.57
N ASP A 293 2.26 13.22 14.29
CA ASP A 293 1.31 13.53 13.22
C ASP A 293 1.94 13.21 11.87
N VAL A 294 3.19 13.63 11.65
CA VAL A 294 3.94 13.33 10.41
C VAL A 294 4.03 11.81 10.17
N ARG A 295 4.31 11.02 11.22
CA ARG A 295 4.36 9.55 11.10
C ARG A 295 3.02 8.96 10.64
N LYS A 296 1.89 9.42 11.18
CA LYS A 296 0.56 8.91 10.77
C LYS A 296 0.28 9.19 9.29
N GLU A 297 0.67 10.38 8.83
CA GLU A 297 0.50 10.78 7.44
C GLU A 297 1.45 10.02 6.50
N LEU A 298 2.69 9.75 6.91
CA LEU A 298 3.63 8.86 6.21
C LEU A 298 3.04 7.45 6.04
N GLU A 299 2.57 6.84 7.12
CA GLU A 299 1.98 5.49 7.09
C GLU A 299 0.74 5.41 6.17
N MET A 300 -0.03 6.50 6.09
CA MET A 300 -1.16 6.58 5.14
C MET A 300 -0.66 6.64 3.69
N LEU A 301 0.34 7.47 3.37
CA LEU A 301 0.93 7.53 2.03
C LEU A 301 1.56 6.20 1.60
N GLU A 302 2.23 5.50 2.51
CA GLU A 302 2.76 4.16 2.28
C GLU A 302 1.63 3.18 1.96
N SER A 303 0.56 3.20 2.75
CA SER A 303 -0.60 2.34 2.52
C SER A 303 -1.32 2.67 1.21
N LEU A 304 -1.37 3.94 0.79
CA LEU A 304 -1.90 4.35 -0.52
C LEU A 304 -1.04 3.80 -1.67
N ALA A 305 0.28 3.84 -1.52
CA ALA A 305 1.21 3.29 -2.52
C ALA A 305 1.05 1.77 -2.67
N GLU A 306 0.91 1.04 -1.56
CA GLU A 306 0.67 -0.42 -1.61
C GLU A 306 -0.67 -0.76 -2.29
N ILE A 307 -1.73 0.02 -2.02
CA ILE A 307 -3.02 -0.22 -2.67
C ILE A 307 -2.97 0.10 -4.17
N GLU A 308 -2.31 1.19 -4.58
CA GLU A 308 -2.16 1.55 -5.99
C GLU A 308 -1.53 0.39 -6.78
N VAL A 309 -0.42 -0.15 -6.27
CA VAL A 309 0.27 -1.30 -6.87
C VAL A 309 -0.68 -2.49 -7.03
N ILE A 310 -1.49 -2.76 -6.01
CA ILE A 310 -2.39 -3.92 -6.03
C ILE A 310 -3.58 -3.72 -6.96
N VAL A 311 -4.18 -2.54 -7.00
CA VAL A 311 -5.24 -2.25 -7.97
C VAL A 311 -4.69 -2.34 -9.40
N THR A 312 -3.49 -1.83 -9.65
CA THR A 312 -2.83 -1.94 -10.94
C THR A 312 -2.52 -3.40 -11.29
N MET A 313 -2.03 -4.20 -10.34
CA MET A 313 -1.79 -5.63 -10.51
C MET A 313 -3.08 -6.40 -10.83
N LEU A 314 -4.16 -6.18 -10.07
CA LEU A 314 -5.41 -6.92 -10.21
C LEU A 314 -6.05 -6.74 -11.60
N LYS A 315 -5.94 -5.55 -12.20
CA LYS A 315 -6.44 -5.28 -13.56
C LYS A 315 -5.77 -6.10 -14.63
N THR A 316 -4.48 -6.39 -14.48
CA THR A 316 -3.73 -7.18 -15.47
C THR A 316 -4.11 -8.67 -15.45
N LEU A 317 -4.94 -9.11 -14.50
CA LEU A 317 -5.36 -10.51 -14.35
C LEU A 317 -6.68 -10.83 -15.06
N ASP A 318 -7.56 -9.84 -15.25
CA ASP A 318 -8.88 -10.04 -15.89
C ASP A 318 -8.79 -10.52 -17.36
N GLU A 319 -7.58 -10.67 -17.90
CA GLU A 319 -7.30 -11.15 -19.26
C GLU A 319 -6.97 -12.67 -19.33
N LEU A 320 -6.99 -13.41 -18.21
CA LEU A 320 -6.63 -14.83 -18.15
C LEU A 320 -7.84 -15.73 -17.86
N GLU A 321 -8.51 -16.24 -18.92
CA GLU A 321 -9.80 -16.96 -18.80
C GLU A 321 -9.72 -18.40 -18.26
N ASP A 322 -8.52 -19.01 -18.15
CA ASP A 322 -8.38 -20.45 -17.90
C ASP A 322 -8.17 -20.87 -16.41
N LEU A 323 -8.18 -19.94 -15.46
CA LEU A 323 -7.87 -20.21 -14.04
C LEU A 323 -8.93 -19.67 -13.09
N HIS A 324 -9.08 -20.31 -11.92
CA HIS A 324 -9.91 -19.78 -10.84
C HIS A 324 -9.40 -18.39 -10.40
N PRO A 325 -10.26 -17.38 -10.12
CA PRO A 325 -9.82 -16.01 -9.82
C PRO A 325 -8.84 -15.90 -8.63
N ILE A 326 -9.02 -16.73 -7.58
CA ILE A 326 -8.08 -16.76 -6.44
C ILE A 326 -6.70 -17.28 -6.87
N ASP A 327 -6.65 -18.25 -7.79
CA ASP A 327 -5.38 -18.81 -8.27
C ASP A 327 -4.63 -17.79 -9.11
N GLN A 328 -5.36 -16.96 -9.87
CA GLN A 328 -4.77 -15.84 -10.62
C GLN A 328 -4.15 -14.80 -9.68
N LYS A 329 -4.89 -14.39 -8.64
CA LYS A 329 -4.39 -13.48 -7.59
C LYS A 329 -3.19 -14.05 -6.86
N TYR A 330 -3.21 -15.33 -6.50
CA TYR A 330 -2.07 -16.00 -5.86
C TYR A 330 -0.81 -15.95 -6.75
N LEU A 331 -0.97 -16.25 -8.04
CA LEU A 331 0.15 -16.22 -8.99
C LEU A 331 0.69 -14.82 -9.24
N SER A 332 -0.17 -13.81 -9.25
CA SER A 332 0.22 -12.42 -9.47
C SER A 332 1.12 -11.88 -8.35
N LEU A 333 0.94 -12.38 -7.12
CA LEU A 333 1.78 -12.03 -5.98
C LEU A 333 3.22 -12.52 -6.11
N LYS A 334 3.52 -13.48 -7.01
CA LYS A 334 4.88 -14.02 -7.20
C LYS A 334 5.54 -14.47 -5.89
N CYS A 335 4.73 -15.04 -5.00
CA CYS A 335 5.14 -15.46 -3.67
C CYS A 335 4.50 -16.81 -3.34
N SER A 336 5.33 -17.83 -3.11
CA SER A 336 4.87 -19.14 -2.64
C SER A 336 4.32 -19.00 -1.23
N MET A 337 3.18 -19.62 -0.93
CA MET A 337 2.65 -19.70 0.42
C MET A 337 2.26 -21.15 0.72
N GLU A 338 2.94 -21.73 1.70
CA GLU A 338 2.71 -23.10 2.13
C GLU A 338 2.25 -23.08 3.59
N PRO A 339 1.05 -23.59 3.91
CA PRO A 339 0.64 -23.69 5.30
C PRO A 339 1.60 -24.55 6.11
N VAL A 340 1.96 -24.06 7.30
CA VAL A 340 2.83 -24.78 8.23
C VAL A 340 1.98 -25.73 9.06
N ASP A 341 2.45 -26.97 9.22
CA ASP A 341 1.84 -27.96 10.10
C ASP A 341 1.91 -27.49 11.56
N PRO A 342 0.78 -27.38 12.29
CA PRO A 342 0.76 -27.00 13.70
C PRO A 342 1.63 -27.88 14.60
N SER A 343 1.83 -29.15 14.24
CA SER A 343 2.66 -30.11 14.99
C SER A 343 4.16 -29.94 14.75
N SER A 344 4.56 -29.19 13.70
CA SER A 344 5.97 -29.02 13.35
C SER A 344 6.76 -28.26 14.41
N ASP A 345 8.04 -28.64 14.56
CA ASP A 345 9.00 -27.96 15.44
C ASP A 345 9.06 -26.44 15.18
N MET A 346 9.07 -26.05 13.92
CA MET A 346 9.12 -24.64 13.53
C MET A 346 7.86 -23.87 13.96
N CYS A 347 6.66 -24.46 13.84
CA CYS A 347 5.43 -23.85 14.32
C CYS A 347 5.50 -23.62 15.84
N GLN A 348 5.90 -24.64 16.60
CA GLN A 348 6.04 -24.54 18.06
C GLN A 348 7.06 -23.47 18.47
N LYS A 349 8.20 -23.39 17.76
CA LYS A 349 9.21 -22.36 17.95
C LYS A 349 8.66 -20.95 17.72
N ILE A 350 7.88 -20.74 16.68
CA ILE A 350 7.29 -19.44 16.36
C ILE A 350 6.20 -19.07 17.37
N VAL A 351 5.34 -20.02 17.76
CA VAL A 351 4.32 -19.81 18.81
C VAL A 351 4.97 -19.44 20.14
N ARG A 352 6.06 -20.12 20.53
CA ARG A 352 6.88 -19.75 21.70
C ARG A 352 7.49 -18.35 21.55
N TYR A 353 7.93 -17.99 20.34
CA TYR A 353 8.53 -16.68 20.10
C TYR A 353 7.49 -15.56 20.29
N ILE A 354 6.28 -15.74 19.74
CA ILE A 354 5.16 -14.82 19.91
C ILE A 354 4.82 -14.62 21.38
N SER A 355 4.63 -15.72 22.13
CA SER A 355 4.19 -15.66 23.53
C SER A 355 5.27 -15.14 24.48
N SER A 356 6.52 -15.58 24.32
CA SER A 356 7.63 -15.17 25.20
C SER A 356 8.04 -13.70 25.00
N THR A 357 7.79 -13.13 23.82
CA THR A 357 8.13 -11.73 23.51
C THR A 357 6.94 -10.78 23.46
N HIS A 358 5.80 -11.17 24.03
CA HIS A 358 4.71 -10.23 24.28
C HIS A 358 5.10 -9.26 25.41
N ALA A 359 5.37 -8.00 25.05
CA ALA A 359 5.76 -6.97 26.00
C ALA A 359 4.71 -6.73 27.10
N LYS A 360 5.16 -6.65 28.36
CA LYS A 360 4.31 -6.38 29.54
C LYS A 360 3.54 -5.06 29.46
N THR A 361 4.09 -4.04 28.79
CA THR A 361 3.43 -2.74 28.62
C THR A 361 2.32 -2.76 27.57
N HIS A 362 2.27 -3.78 26.70
CA HIS A 362 1.25 -3.97 25.68
C HIS A 362 0.14 -4.89 26.20
N SER A 363 -0.40 -4.59 27.37
CA SER A 363 -1.33 -5.46 28.11
C SER A 363 -2.80 -5.33 27.72
N LEU A 364 -3.13 -4.45 26.75
CA LEU A 364 -4.51 -4.17 26.30
C LEU A 364 -5.12 -5.31 25.46
N TYR A 365 -4.29 -6.19 24.93
CA TYR A 365 -4.71 -7.35 24.15
C TYR A 365 -3.79 -8.54 24.41
N ALA A 366 -4.30 -9.74 24.16
CA ALA A 366 -3.51 -10.95 23.97
C ALA A 366 -3.47 -11.31 22.47
N MET A 367 -2.48 -12.11 22.08
CA MET A 367 -2.32 -12.57 20.70
C MET A 367 -2.50 -14.08 20.63
N LYS A 368 -3.42 -14.54 19.78
CA LYS A 368 -3.64 -15.95 19.49
C LYS A 368 -3.27 -16.24 18.03
N PRO A 369 -2.19 -16.99 17.76
CA PRO A 369 -1.89 -17.44 16.40
C PRO A 369 -3.02 -18.34 15.86
N LEU A 370 -3.48 -18.08 14.64
CA LEU A 370 -4.52 -18.84 13.96
C LEU A 370 -3.92 -19.74 12.86
N ASN A 371 -3.32 -19.10 11.86
CA ASN A 371 -2.71 -19.75 10.70
C ASN A 371 -1.26 -19.29 10.56
N MET A 372 -0.42 -20.16 10.00
CA MET A 372 0.97 -19.86 9.72
C MET A 372 1.32 -20.38 8.33
N PHE A 373 2.01 -19.54 7.57
CA PHE A 373 2.39 -19.83 6.19
C PHE A 373 3.89 -19.62 6.05
N ARG A 374 4.60 -20.63 5.55
CA ARG A 374 5.94 -20.43 5.02
C ARG A 374 5.81 -19.67 3.71
N VAL A 375 6.52 -18.56 3.61
CA VAL A 375 6.48 -17.68 2.44
C VAL A 375 7.82 -17.68 1.71
N GLU A 376 7.77 -17.64 0.39
CA GLU A 376 8.98 -17.59 -0.45
C GLU A 376 8.72 -16.73 -1.69
N ARG A 377 9.29 -15.52 -1.69
CA ARG A 377 9.15 -14.56 -2.77
C ARG A 377 10.07 -14.89 -3.94
N GLU A 378 9.59 -14.71 -5.17
CA GLU A 378 10.36 -14.97 -6.37
C GLU A 378 11.64 -14.09 -6.43
N GLY A 379 12.80 -14.75 -6.55
CA GLY A 379 14.09 -14.08 -6.66
C GLY A 379 14.67 -13.56 -5.34
N GLU A 380 13.94 -13.62 -4.21
CA GLU A 380 14.39 -13.04 -2.94
C GLU A 380 15.59 -13.80 -2.35
N GLU A 381 15.57 -15.14 -2.40
CA GLU A 381 16.70 -15.96 -1.95
C GLU A 381 17.97 -15.71 -2.77
N GLN A 382 17.83 -15.47 -4.09
CA GLN A 382 18.96 -15.22 -4.99
C GLN A 382 19.57 -13.84 -4.77
N ARG A 383 18.74 -12.85 -4.40
CA ARG A 383 19.20 -11.48 -4.10
C ARG A 383 19.68 -11.31 -2.66
N PHE A 384 19.36 -12.24 -1.76
CA PHE A 384 19.67 -12.14 -0.34
C PHE A 384 21.18 -11.99 -0.09
N LYS A 385 21.54 -10.87 0.54
CA LYS A 385 22.89 -10.48 0.91
C LYS A 385 23.14 -10.82 2.37
N ASP A 386 23.69 -12.02 2.61
CA ASP A 386 24.14 -12.43 3.93
C ASP A 386 25.43 -11.69 4.33
N CYS A 387 25.31 -10.70 5.21
CA CYS A 387 26.44 -10.02 5.84
C CYS A 387 26.75 -10.55 7.26
N GLY A 388 26.23 -11.71 7.65
CA GLY A 388 26.34 -12.30 8.98
C GLY A 388 25.33 -11.74 9.98
N ASN A 389 25.37 -12.23 11.22
CA ASN A 389 24.45 -11.85 12.31
C ASN A 389 22.97 -11.91 11.85
N ARG A 390 22.57 -13.08 11.34
CA ARG A 390 21.22 -13.30 10.82
C ARG A 390 20.26 -13.56 11.96
N MET A 391 19.19 -12.78 12.03
CA MET A 391 18.13 -12.92 13.04
C MET A 391 16.77 -13.07 12.38
N LEU A 392 15.89 -13.88 12.97
CA LEU A 392 14.47 -13.87 12.66
C LEU A 392 13.80 -12.77 13.48
N LEU A 393 13.28 -11.74 12.81
CA LEU A 393 12.70 -10.56 13.44
C LEU A 393 11.29 -10.27 12.92
N TRP A 394 10.48 -9.65 13.76
CA TRP A 394 9.07 -9.34 13.48
C TRP A 394 8.93 -8.04 12.70
N HIS A 395 8.09 -8.09 11.67
CA HIS A 395 7.53 -6.91 11.02
C HIS A 395 6.00 -7.03 10.99
N GLY A 396 5.31 -5.93 11.27
CA GLY A 396 3.84 -5.86 11.28
C GLY A 396 3.36 -4.71 10.41
N SER A 397 2.24 -4.90 9.75
CA SER A 397 1.62 -3.90 8.87
C SER A 397 0.11 -4.14 8.79
N ARG A 398 -0.64 -3.14 8.31
CA ARG A 398 -2.08 -3.23 8.07
C ARG A 398 -2.40 -4.34 7.07
N ILE A 399 -3.57 -4.98 7.22
CA ILE A 399 -4.02 -6.04 6.29
C ILE A 399 -3.95 -5.58 4.82
N SER A 400 -4.33 -4.32 4.54
CA SER A 400 -4.32 -3.71 3.21
C SER A 400 -2.96 -3.71 2.51
N ASN A 401 -1.86 -3.79 3.26
CA ASN A 401 -0.51 -3.61 2.72
C ASN A 401 0.14 -4.96 2.35
N TRP A 402 -0.40 -6.08 2.84
CA TRP A 402 0.27 -7.39 2.72
C TRP A 402 0.33 -7.92 1.30
N ALA A 403 -0.68 -7.68 0.46
CA ALA A 403 -0.60 -8.07 -0.93
C ALA A 403 0.58 -7.37 -1.63
N GLY A 404 0.76 -6.07 -1.39
CA GLY A 404 1.86 -5.29 -1.96
C GLY A 404 3.23 -5.71 -1.41
N ILE A 405 3.33 -5.95 -0.10
CA ILE A 405 4.54 -6.49 0.55
C ILE A 405 4.89 -7.90 0.03
N LEU A 406 3.89 -8.76 -0.21
CA LEU A 406 4.12 -10.10 -0.76
C LEU A 406 4.46 -10.08 -2.25
N TYR A 407 4.05 -9.04 -2.99
CA TYR A 407 4.42 -8.82 -4.39
C TYR A 407 5.80 -8.17 -4.56
N GLN A 408 6.04 -7.00 -3.97
CA GLN A 408 7.25 -6.18 -4.18
C GLN A 408 8.33 -6.34 -3.11
N GLY A 409 7.94 -6.67 -1.89
CA GLY A 409 8.84 -6.87 -0.75
C GLY A 409 8.71 -5.72 0.23
N LEU A 410 9.42 -5.82 1.35
CA LEU A 410 9.60 -4.67 2.22
C LEU A 410 10.55 -3.69 1.52
N ARG A 411 10.12 -2.44 1.38
CA ARG A 411 10.86 -1.40 0.65
C ARG A 411 11.34 -0.31 1.59
N VAL A 412 12.45 0.31 1.23
CA VAL A 412 12.87 1.55 1.89
C VAL A 412 11.93 2.67 1.45
N ALA A 413 11.60 3.57 2.37
CA ALA A 413 10.80 4.74 2.05
C ALA A 413 11.45 5.56 0.90
N PRO A 414 10.66 6.14 -0.01
CA PRO A 414 11.19 6.84 -1.17
C PRO A 414 12.01 8.08 -0.78
N GLU A 415 12.87 8.55 -1.70
CA GLU A 415 13.75 9.70 -1.44
C GLU A 415 12.96 10.98 -1.10
N GLU A 416 11.74 11.11 -1.61
CA GLU A 416 10.86 12.26 -1.39
C GLU A 416 10.19 12.28 -0.02
N ALA A 417 10.10 11.14 0.67
CA ALA A 417 9.53 11.09 2.01
C ALA A 417 10.42 11.87 3.00
N PRO A 418 9.87 12.59 3.99
CA PRO A 418 10.71 13.14 5.06
C PRO A 418 11.36 12.05 5.92
N SER A 419 12.60 12.26 6.38
CA SER A 419 13.24 11.40 7.39
C SER A 419 12.59 11.54 8.77
N THR A 420 12.05 12.72 9.08
CA THR A 420 11.30 12.98 10.31
C THR A 420 10.02 12.14 10.31
N GLY A 421 9.96 11.19 11.25
CA GLY A 421 8.96 10.11 11.29
C GLY A 421 9.62 8.75 11.53
N PHE A 422 10.83 8.57 10.99
CA PHE A 422 11.67 7.38 11.14
C PHE A 422 12.76 7.62 12.20
N MET A 423 12.76 6.88 13.30
CA MET A 423 13.65 7.16 14.45
C MET A 423 15.16 7.04 14.13
N PHE A 424 15.50 6.33 13.07
CA PHE A 424 16.86 5.97 12.65
C PHE A 424 17.04 6.12 11.14
N GLY A 425 16.47 7.16 10.53
CA GLY A 425 16.53 7.39 9.09
C GLY A 425 15.69 6.41 8.26
N LYS A 426 15.72 6.56 6.94
CA LYS A 426 14.85 5.79 6.02
C LYS A 426 15.39 4.38 5.83
N GLY A 427 14.83 3.43 6.56
CA GLY A 427 15.16 2.02 6.43
C GLY A 427 13.96 1.13 6.70
N ILE A 428 14.19 -0.17 6.71
CA ILE A 428 13.17 -1.18 6.99
C ILE A 428 13.30 -1.61 8.44
N TYR A 429 12.24 -1.39 9.20
CA TYR A 429 12.19 -1.55 10.65
C TYR A 429 11.69 -2.92 11.07
N PHE A 430 12.39 -3.50 12.03
CA PHE A 430 12.07 -4.78 12.65
C PHE A 430 12.16 -4.70 14.18
N ALA A 431 11.45 -5.61 14.85
CA ALA A 431 11.54 -5.78 16.29
C ALA A 431 11.82 -7.24 16.67
N ASP A 432 12.52 -7.44 17.77
CA ASP A 432 12.63 -8.73 18.45
C ASP A 432 11.40 -9.02 19.36
N VAL A 433 10.57 -8.02 19.61
CA VAL A 433 9.35 -8.07 20.43
C VAL A 433 8.10 -8.21 19.57
N SER A 434 7.40 -9.35 19.67
CA SER A 434 6.21 -9.66 18.87
C SER A 434 5.12 -8.59 18.97
N SER A 435 4.73 -8.19 20.19
CA SER A 435 3.65 -7.22 20.39
C SER A 435 4.03 -5.79 20.00
N LYS A 436 5.33 -5.48 19.85
CA LYS A 436 5.76 -4.19 19.30
C LYS A 436 5.39 -4.10 17.82
N SER A 437 5.77 -5.10 17.04
CA SER A 437 5.39 -5.19 15.62
C SER A 437 3.87 -5.36 15.45
N ALA A 438 3.20 -6.06 16.37
CA ALA A 438 1.75 -6.26 16.31
C ALA A 438 0.94 -4.97 16.44
N ASN A 439 1.45 -3.93 17.09
CA ASN A 439 0.78 -2.63 17.15
C ASN A 439 0.63 -1.98 15.76
N TYR A 440 1.52 -2.31 14.81
CA TYR A 440 1.46 -1.83 13.42
C TYR A 440 0.42 -2.60 12.57
N CYS A 441 -0.19 -3.65 13.10
CA CYS A 441 -1.32 -4.31 12.44
C CYS A 441 -2.61 -3.48 12.50
N TYR A 442 -2.70 -2.50 13.42
CA TYR A 442 -3.88 -1.67 13.64
C TYR A 442 -5.18 -2.47 13.88
N ALA A 443 -5.07 -3.64 14.51
CA ALA A 443 -6.24 -4.43 14.89
C ALA A 443 -7.13 -3.66 15.88
N SER A 444 -8.42 -3.96 15.86
CA SER A 444 -9.42 -3.36 16.76
C SER A 444 -10.45 -4.40 17.21
N ARG A 445 -11.32 -4.06 18.17
CA ARG A 445 -12.41 -4.97 18.59
C ARG A 445 -13.35 -5.36 17.44
N LYS A 446 -13.53 -4.48 16.44
CA LYS A 446 -14.35 -4.75 15.26
C LYS A 446 -13.60 -5.62 14.24
N ASN A 447 -12.32 -5.32 14.03
CA ASN A 447 -11.43 -5.99 13.10
C ASN A 447 -10.26 -6.59 13.87
N ASN A 448 -10.49 -7.72 14.53
CA ASN A 448 -9.58 -8.26 15.52
C ASN A 448 -8.53 -9.23 14.95
N LYS A 449 -8.49 -9.45 13.64
CA LYS A 449 -7.46 -10.28 12.99
C LYS A 449 -6.42 -9.38 12.34
N GLY A 450 -5.15 -9.76 12.43
CA GLY A 450 -4.04 -9.09 11.76
C GLY A 450 -3.00 -10.10 11.26
N LEU A 451 -1.98 -9.60 10.58
CA LEU A 451 -0.88 -10.40 10.05
C LEU A 451 0.44 -9.86 10.57
N LEU A 452 1.33 -10.78 10.94
CA LEU A 452 2.73 -10.52 11.28
C LEU A 452 3.61 -11.35 10.36
N VAL A 453 4.79 -10.84 10.01
CA VAL A 453 5.79 -11.63 9.29
C VAL A 453 7.06 -11.75 10.11
N LEU A 454 7.63 -12.95 10.11
CA LEU A 454 9.03 -13.18 10.49
C LEU A 454 9.88 -13.11 9.24
N CYS A 455 10.85 -12.19 9.28
CA CYS A 455 11.86 -12.04 8.27
C CYS A 455 13.20 -12.53 8.81
N GLU A 456 13.95 -13.22 7.96
CA GLU A 456 15.39 -13.42 8.14
C GLU A 456 16.09 -12.15 7.72
N VAL A 457 16.72 -11.48 8.69
CA VAL A 457 17.39 -10.19 8.50
C VAL A 457 18.87 -10.37 8.77
N ALA A 458 19.71 -10.12 7.75
CA ALA A 458 21.15 -10.11 7.88
C ALA A 458 21.59 -8.75 8.44
N LEU A 459 21.78 -8.67 9.76
CA LEU A 459 22.14 -7.42 10.44
C LEU A 459 23.62 -7.05 10.24
N GLY A 460 24.48 -8.03 9.95
CA GLY A 460 25.92 -7.86 9.88
C GLY A 460 26.49 -7.19 11.12
N LYS A 461 27.30 -6.14 10.92
CA LYS A 461 27.80 -5.29 12.01
C LYS A 461 26.83 -4.12 12.25
N PRO A 462 26.01 -4.14 13.31
CA PRO A 462 25.11 -3.05 13.61
C PRO A 462 25.85 -1.85 14.23
N LYS A 463 25.35 -0.65 13.94
CA LYS A 463 25.63 0.54 14.76
C LYS A 463 24.63 0.56 15.90
N VAL A 464 25.13 0.49 17.13
CA VAL A 464 24.31 0.54 18.35
C VAL A 464 24.04 2.00 18.70
N LEU A 465 22.77 2.36 18.88
CA LEU A 465 22.32 3.73 19.20
C LEU A 465 21.38 3.72 20.42
N ALA A 466 21.62 4.63 21.37
CA ALA A 466 20.79 4.84 22.55
C ALA A 466 19.64 5.84 22.31
N HIS A 467 19.87 6.78 21.37
CA HIS A 467 18.99 7.88 21.05
C HIS A 467 18.62 7.89 19.56
N ALA A 468 17.51 8.55 19.24
CA ALA A 468 17.09 8.75 17.85
C ALA A 468 18.19 9.47 17.03
N ASP A 469 18.39 9.00 15.80
CA ASP A 469 19.31 9.60 14.83
C ASP A 469 18.66 9.56 13.44
N TYR A 470 17.99 10.65 13.07
CA TYR A 470 17.22 10.75 11.82
C TYR A 470 18.08 10.64 10.55
N GLU A 471 19.42 10.69 10.69
CA GLU A 471 20.40 10.60 9.60
C GLU A 471 21.16 9.26 9.61
N ALA A 472 20.69 8.27 10.38
CA ALA A 472 21.38 6.99 10.51
C ALA A 472 21.37 6.14 9.23
N ASP A 473 20.57 6.50 8.23
CA ASP A 473 20.66 5.94 6.87
C ASP A 473 21.93 6.37 6.13
N ARG A 474 22.66 7.38 6.63
CA ARG A 474 23.95 7.86 6.10
C ARG A 474 25.16 7.33 6.87
N LEU A 475 24.98 6.29 7.69
CA LEU A 475 26.06 5.71 8.47
C LEU A 475 27.24 5.24 7.59
N PRO A 476 28.48 5.25 8.12
CA PRO A 476 29.63 4.74 7.39
C PRO A 476 29.42 3.31 6.91
N LYS A 477 29.92 2.99 5.69
CA LYS A 477 29.81 1.67 5.05
C LYS A 477 30.37 0.49 5.86
N THR A 478 31.04 0.76 6.98
CA THR A 478 31.52 -0.26 7.92
C THR A 478 30.39 -0.87 8.76
N TYR A 479 29.25 -0.19 8.88
CA TYR A 479 28.03 -0.70 9.49
C TYR A 479 27.06 -1.18 8.42
N HIS A 480 26.28 -2.21 8.76
CA HIS A 480 25.34 -2.86 7.84
C HIS A 480 23.88 -2.64 8.26
N SER A 481 23.66 -2.19 9.49
CA SER A 481 22.35 -2.00 10.11
C SER A 481 22.47 -1.06 11.31
N VAL A 482 21.34 -0.66 11.86
CA VAL A 482 21.22 -0.02 13.17
C VAL A 482 20.54 -0.95 14.16
N HIS A 483 21.03 -0.93 15.40
CA HIS A 483 20.36 -1.49 16.58
C HIS A 483 20.05 -0.34 17.55
N GLY A 484 18.79 0.10 17.55
CA GLY A 484 18.26 1.01 18.56
C GLY A 484 18.02 0.24 19.85
N VAL A 485 18.70 0.62 20.93
CA VAL A 485 18.70 -0.12 22.19
C VAL A 485 17.47 0.26 23.03
N GLY A 486 16.64 -0.73 23.33
CA GLY A 486 15.49 -0.57 24.22
C GLY A 486 15.84 -0.75 25.70
N LYS A 487 15.03 -0.15 26.58
CA LYS A 487 15.05 -0.43 28.02
C LYS A 487 14.82 -1.92 28.27
N PHE A 488 13.72 -2.48 27.77
CA PHE A 488 13.34 -3.87 27.98
C PHE A 488 13.87 -4.76 26.85
N GLN A 489 14.62 -5.81 27.20
CA GLN A 489 15.26 -6.73 26.24
C GLN A 489 15.23 -8.17 26.74
N SER A 490 15.49 -9.13 25.85
CA SER A 490 15.81 -10.51 26.21
C SER A 490 17.31 -10.71 26.42
N LEU A 491 17.67 -11.70 27.24
CA LEU A 491 19.06 -12.08 27.43
C LEU A 491 19.59 -12.86 26.22
N ALA A 492 20.90 -12.74 25.97
CA ALA A 492 21.57 -13.48 24.91
C ALA A 492 21.49 -15.00 25.08
N GLU A 493 21.38 -15.50 26.32
CA GLU A 493 21.22 -16.93 26.65
C GLU A 493 19.88 -17.53 26.19
N ASN A 494 18.87 -16.69 25.97
CA ASN A 494 17.57 -17.12 25.46
C ASN A 494 17.56 -17.27 23.92
N ARG A 495 18.68 -16.95 23.24
CA ARG A 495 18.77 -17.05 21.79
C ARG A 495 18.96 -18.50 21.37
N GLU A 496 18.17 -18.93 20.39
CA GLU A 496 18.33 -20.22 19.74
C GLU A 496 18.87 -20.00 18.31
N THR A 497 19.93 -20.73 17.94
CA THR A 497 20.44 -20.71 16.56
C THR A 497 19.84 -21.88 15.79
N LEU A 498 19.18 -21.59 14.67
CA LEU A 498 18.59 -22.59 13.78
C LEU A 498 19.65 -23.25 12.89
N GLU A 499 19.28 -24.36 12.25
CA GLU A 499 20.17 -25.12 11.34
C GLU A 499 20.69 -24.26 10.16
N ASP A 500 19.91 -23.28 9.72
CA ASP A 500 20.29 -22.36 8.65
C ASP A 500 21.22 -21.22 9.13
N GLY A 501 21.56 -21.18 10.42
CA GLY A 501 22.42 -20.18 11.05
C GLY A 501 21.70 -18.90 11.47
N SER A 502 20.39 -18.77 11.23
CA SER A 502 19.60 -17.65 11.75
C SER A 502 19.27 -17.82 13.23
N VAL A 503 19.10 -16.71 13.95
CA VAL A 503 18.87 -16.70 15.40
C VAL A 503 17.44 -16.27 15.73
N ILE A 504 16.77 -17.01 16.62
CA ILE A 504 15.51 -16.61 17.26
C ILE A 504 15.80 -16.03 18.65
N PRO A 505 15.51 -14.75 18.92
CA PRO A 505 15.74 -14.14 20.23
C PRO A 505 14.51 -14.29 21.15
N TYR A 506 14.34 -15.46 21.78
CA TYR A 506 13.23 -15.67 22.72
C TYR A 506 13.24 -14.69 23.90
N GLY A 507 12.05 -14.44 24.47
CA GLY A 507 11.91 -13.69 25.72
C GLY A 507 12.30 -14.51 26.96
N PRO A 508 11.95 -14.04 28.17
CA PRO A 508 11.08 -12.90 28.44
C PRO A 508 11.73 -11.55 28.12
N ILE A 509 10.90 -10.54 27.88
CA ILE A 509 11.31 -9.15 27.66
C ILE A 509 11.11 -8.38 28.97
N ASP A 510 12.18 -8.23 29.76
CA ASP A 510 12.12 -7.65 31.12
C ASP A 510 13.38 -6.82 31.44
N TYR A 511 13.17 -5.56 31.82
CA TYR A 511 14.23 -4.59 32.07
C TYR A 511 15.01 -4.87 33.36
N GLU A 512 14.31 -5.18 34.46
CA GLU A 512 14.97 -5.40 35.76
C GLU A 512 15.78 -6.69 35.71
N PHE A 513 15.23 -7.73 35.06
CA PHE A 513 15.97 -8.97 34.82
C PHE A 513 17.25 -8.73 33.99
N TYR A 514 17.15 -7.94 32.92
CA TYR A 514 18.26 -7.59 32.04
C TYR A 514 19.35 -6.79 32.79
N LYS A 515 18.98 -5.75 33.52
CA LYS A 515 19.90 -4.89 34.30
C LYS A 515 20.67 -5.68 35.37
N THR A 516 20.00 -6.65 36.01
CA THR A 516 20.61 -7.45 37.08
C THR A 516 21.66 -8.42 36.53
N LYS A 517 21.51 -8.92 35.30
CA LYS A 517 22.39 -9.95 34.70
C LYS A 517 23.58 -9.40 33.91
N LEU A 518 23.47 -8.21 33.31
CA LEU A 518 24.52 -7.60 32.49
C LEU A 518 25.41 -6.61 33.25
N GLY A 519 25.21 -6.45 34.56
CA GLY A 519 25.80 -5.35 35.32
C GLY A 519 25.18 -4.01 34.92
N GLN A 520 25.38 -2.97 35.74
CA GLN A 520 24.85 -1.63 35.46
C GLN A 520 25.38 -1.14 34.11
N LEU A 521 24.58 -1.26 33.05
CA LEU A 521 24.80 -0.49 31.83
C LEU A 521 24.92 0.97 32.24
N LYS A 522 26.03 1.58 31.80
CA LYS A 522 26.40 2.97 32.12
C LYS A 522 25.19 3.89 31.93
N ASN A 523 25.04 4.87 32.83
CA ASN A 523 23.92 5.78 33.08
C ASN A 523 23.39 6.63 31.89
N GLU A 524 23.45 6.15 30.65
CA GLU A 524 22.92 6.84 29.48
C GLU A 524 21.41 6.61 29.39
N PRO A 525 20.58 7.67 29.34
CA PRO A 525 19.15 7.53 29.16
C PRO A 525 18.85 6.87 27.80
N LEU A 526 17.86 5.97 27.75
CA LEU A 526 17.43 5.34 26.51
C LEU A 526 16.10 5.93 26.04
N ASP A 527 15.99 6.26 24.75
CA ASP A 527 14.76 6.79 24.15
C ASP A 527 13.71 5.69 23.95
N LEU A 528 14.17 4.47 23.64
CA LEU A 528 13.32 3.34 23.31
C LEU A 528 12.94 2.50 24.53
N ASN A 529 11.67 2.05 24.58
CA ASN A 529 11.27 1.01 25.52
C ASN A 529 11.74 -0.38 25.08
N TYR A 530 11.79 -0.66 23.79
CA TYR A 530 12.10 -1.98 23.22
C TYR A 530 13.03 -1.82 22.03
N ASN A 531 13.86 -2.83 21.75
CA ASN A 531 14.81 -2.78 20.64
C ASN A 531 14.15 -2.47 19.29
N GLU A 532 14.92 -1.86 18.40
CA GLU A 532 14.62 -1.74 16.96
C GLU A 532 15.85 -2.14 16.17
N TYR A 533 15.60 -2.86 15.07
CA TYR A 533 16.62 -3.21 14.11
C TYR A 533 16.25 -2.61 12.78
N VAL A 534 17.17 -1.87 12.17
CA VAL A 534 16.93 -1.17 10.92
C VAL A 534 17.98 -1.56 9.90
N VAL A 535 17.54 -1.95 8.71
CA VAL A 535 18.42 -2.19 7.56
C VAL A 535 18.08 -1.23 6.44
N TYR A 536 19.10 -0.80 5.71
CA TYR A 536 18.98 0.21 4.64
C TYR A 536 19.13 -0.40 3.24
N ASN A 537 19.17 -1.73 3.15
CA ASN A 537 19.24 -2.46 1.90
C ASN A 537 18.22 -3.60 1.93
N GLU A 538 17.28 -3.56 0.99
CA GLU A 538 16.21 -4.56 0.83
C GLU A 538 16.75 -5.98 0.69
N ASN A 539 17.94 -6.13 0.09
CA ASN A 539 18.58 -7.43 -0.10
C ASN A 539 19.09 -8.04 1.21
N GLN A 540 19.10 -7.32 2.34
CA GLN A 540 19.42 -7.91 3.66
C GLN A 540 18.25 -8.65 4.30
N ILE A 541 17.11 -8.76 3.59
CA ILE A 541 15.86 -9.28 4.14
C ILE A 541 15.38 -10.43 3.27
N ARG A 542 14.86 -11.47 3.95
CA ARG A 542 14.07 -12.53 3.33
C ARG A 542 12.83 -12.79 4.18
N LEU A 543 11.64 -12.76 3.58
CA LEU A 543 10.42 -13.16 4.26
C LEU A 543 10.43 -14.67 4.46
N ARG A 544 10.07 -15.15 5.65
CA ARG A 544 10.13 -16.59 5.99
C ARG A 544 8.79 -17.15 6.42
N TYR A 545 8.11 -16.50 7.37
CA TYR A 545 6.84 -16.99 7.90
C TYR A 545 5.85 -15.85 8.09
N LEU A 546 4.68 -15.96 7.45
CA LEU A 546 3.54 -15.08 7.68
C LEU A 546 2.60 -15.74 8.68
N VAL A 547 2.22 -15.02 9.73
CA VAL A 547 1.39 -15.52 10.83
C VAL A 547 0.12 -14.68 10.92
N GLU A 548 -1.03 -15.34 10.84
CA GLU A 548 -2.31 -14.72 11.15
C GLU A 548 -2.55 -14.74 12.66
N ILE A 549 -2.82 -13.57 13.22
CA ILE A 549 -3.03 -13.37 14.65
C ILE A 549 -4.45 -12.89 14.90
N GLU A 550 -5.14 -13.53 15.84
CA GLU A 550 -6.33 -12.99 16.49
C GLU A 550 -5.92 -12.19 17.73
N PHE A 551 -6.28 -10.92 17.74
CA PHE A 551 -6.10 -9.98 18.84
C PHE A 551 -7.30 -10.07 19.79
N GLN A 552 -7.04 -10.55 21.00
CA GLN A 552 -8.04 -10.70 22.05
C GLN A 552 -7.97 -9.48 22.97
N PHE A 553 -8.71 -8.43 22.61
CA PHE A 553 -8.80 -7.20 23.40
C PHE A 553 -9.52 -7.43 24.72
N LYS A 554 -9.00 -6.83 25.79
CA LYS A 554 -9.62 -6.84 27.11
C LYS A 554 -10.81 -5.91 27.21
#